data_AF-A0A0Q8R5K9-F1
#
_entry.id   AF-A0A0Q8R5K9-F1
#
_cell.length_a   1.000
_cell.length_b   1.000
_cell.length_c   1.000
_cell.angle_alpha   90.00
_cell.angle_beta   90.00
_cell.angle_gamma   90.00
#
_symmetry.space_group_name_H-M   'P 1'
#
loop_
_entity.id
_entity.type
_entity.pdbx_description
1 polymer ?
#
loop_
_entity_poly.entity_id
_entity_poly.type
_entity_poly.pdbx_seq_one_letter_code
_entity_poly.pdbx_strand_id
1 'polypeptide(L)' 'MSDTPDRRAAAVEGAFGFVLATRDHAHGLSFWNNAYGFGPLFNATVFSEAEAGLFDVPIADIEPQWLAMPVPLRAEQRP' A
#
# COMPACT_ATOMS: atom_id res chain seq x y z
N MET A 1 -20.99 -12.67 -18.39
CA MET A 1 -20.18 -11.45 -18.44
C MET A 1 -19.27 -11.51 -17.22
N SER A 2 -18.17 -12.25 -17.34
CA SER A 2 -17.17 -12.39 -16.28
C SER A 2 -15.98 -11.58 -16.73
N ASP A 3 -15.86 -10.38 -16.16
CA ASP A 3 -14.64 -9.58 -16.26
C ASP A 3 -13.52 -10.45 -15.65
N THR A 4 -12.68 -11.01 -16.51
CA THR A 4 -11.45 -11.65 -16.07
C THR A 4 -10.52 -10.49 -15.79
N PRO A 5 -10.17 -10.20 -14.52
CA PRO A 5 -9.28 -9.09 -14.25
C PRO A 5 -8.00 -9.32 -15.04
N ASP A 6 -7.63 -8.32 -15.83
CA ASP A 6 -6.43 -8.36 -16.65
C ASP A 6 -5.25 -8.69 -15.73
N ARG A 7 -4.69 -9.89 -15.91
CA ARG A 7 -3.64 -10.41 -15.02
C ARG A 7 -2.39 -9.51 -15.03
N ARG A 8 -2.25 -8.62 -16.03
CA ARG A 8 -1.17 -7.64 -16.07
C ARG A 8 -1.48 -6.43 -15.18
N ALA A 9 -2.73 -5.99 -15.08
CA ALA A 9 -3.14 -4.94 -14.13
C ALA A 9 -2.80 -5.33 -12.68
N ALA A 10 -3.16 -6.56 -12.27
CA ALA A 10 -2.81 -7.07 -10.94
C ALA A 10 -1.29 -7.18 -10.72
N ALA A 11 -0.53 -7.54 -11.76
CA ALA A 11 0.92 -7.60 -11.67
C ALA A 11 1.58 -6.21 -11.53
N VAL A 12 1.00 -5.17 -12.15
CA VAL A 12 1.49 -3.78 -12.00
C VAL A 12 1.13 -3.23 -10.61
N GLU A 13 -0.04 -3.57 -10.08
CA GLU A 13 -0.46 -3.19 -8.73
C GLU A 13 0.51 -3.73 -7.65
N GLY A 14 0.98 -4.98 -7.76
CA GLY A 14 1.94 -5.55 -6.80
C GLY A 14 3.44 -5.41 -7.17
N ALA A 15 3.78 -4.87 -8.34
CA ALA A 15 5.15 -4.92 -8.88
C ALA A 15 6.21 -4.27 -7.96
N PHE A 16 5.79 -3.31 -7.14
CA PHE A 16 6.66 -2.56 -6.23
C PHE A 16 6.46 -2.98 -4.75
N GLY A 17 5.68 -4.04 -4.50
CA GLY A 17 5.29 -4.49 -3.17
C GLY A 17 3.97 -3.87 -2.68
N PHE A 18 3.69 -4.07 -1.40
CA PHE A 18 2.46 -3.66 -0.72
C PHE A 18 2.77 -2.81 0.50
N VAL A 19 1.87 -1.89 0.82
CA VAL A 19 1.89 -1.10 2.05
C VAL A 19 0.56 -1.29 2.78
N LEU A 20 0.62 -1.35 4.11
CA LEU A 20 -0.60 -1.39 4.91
C LEU A 20 -1.05 0.05 5.18
N ALA A 21 -2.30 0.37 4.85
CA ALA A 21 -2.84 1.71 4.99
C ALA A 21 -4.12 1.72 5.82
N THR A 22 -4.36 2.77 6.58
CA THR A 22 -5.66 3.04 7.21
C THR A 22 -6.15 4.43 6.85
N ARG A 23 -7.46 4.65 7.00
CA ARG A 23 -8.04 5.99 6.90
C ARG A 23 -7.84 6.73 8.20
N ASP A 24 -7.23 7.90 8.09
CA ASP A 24 -7.13 8.91 9.12
C ASP A 24 -8.12 10.04 8.81
N HIS A 25 -8.88 10.46 9.82
CA HIS A 25 -9.92 11.47 9.66
C HIS A 25 -9.38 12.88 9.38
N ALA A 26 -8.15 13.18 9.78
CA ALA A 26 -7.53 14.50 9.64
C ALA A 26 -6.63 14.59 8.40
N HIS A 27 -6.00 13.49 8.00
CA HIS A 27 -4.89 13.47 7.04
C HIS A 27 -5.16 12.61 5.79
N GLY A 28 -6.28 11.87 5.75
CA GLY A 28 -6.61 11.01 4.62
C GLY A 28 -6.01 9.61 4.78
N LEU A 29 -5.12 9.18 3.89
CA LEU A 29 -4.49 7.86 4.01
C LEU A 29 -3.19 7.97 4.83
N SER A 30 -3.07 7.10 5.82
CA SER A 30 -1.86 6.88 6.61
C SER A 30 -1.33 5.47 6.40
N PHE A 31 -0.01 5.31 6.36
CA PHE A 31 0.68 4.10 5.97
C PHE A 31 1.55 3.56 7.12
N TRP A 32 1.55 2.25 7.30
CA TRP A 32 2.22 1.57 8.40
C TRP A 32 3.75 1.57 8.23
N ASN A 33 4.45 1.79 9.34
CA ASN A 33 5.88 1.61 9.49
C ASN A 33 6.16 0.75 10.74
N ASN A 34 7.05 -0.25 10.61
CA ASN A 34 7.35 -1.18 11.71
C ASN A 34 8.03 -0.55 12.94
N ALA A 35 8.58 0.66 12.84
CA ALA A 35 9.24 1.37 13.93
C ALA A 35 8.35 2.42 14.61
N TYR A 36 7.48 3.09 13.85
CA TYR A 36 6.76 4.28 14.33
C TYR A 36 5.23 4.23 14.18
N GLY A 37 4.67 3.18 13.58
CA GLY A 37 3.22 3.04 13.35
C GLY A 37 2.74 3.78 12.09
N PHE A 38 1.47 4.21 12.08
CA PHE A 38 0.85 4.87 10.93
C PHE A 38 1.36 6.30 10.71
N GLY A 39 1.74 6.63 9.47
CA GLY A 39 2.27 7.94 9.08
C GLY A 39 2.32 8.16 7.57
N PRO A 40 3.17 9.07 7.06
CA PRO A 40 3.21 9.39 5.63
C PRO A 40 3.84 8.28 4.78
N LEU A 41 3.42 8.17 3.51
CA LEU A 41 3.87 7.11 2.58
C LEU A 41 5.39 7.00 2.43
N PHE A 42 6.13 8.11 2.44
CA PHE A 42 7.59 8.09 2.25
C PHE A 42 8.34 7.36 3.38
N ASN A 43 7.69 7.16 4.54
CA ASN A 43 8.21 6.40 5.66
C ASN A 43 7.60 5.00 5.76
N ALA A 44 6.69 4.60 4.86
CA ALA A 44 6.01 3.32 4.95
C ALA A 44 6.99 2.15 4.83
N THR A 45 6.73 1.07 5.56
CA THR A 45 7.39 -0.20 5.30
C THR A 45 6.71 -0.86 4.09
N VAL A 46 7.49 -1.21 3.09
CA VAL A 46 7.03 -1.95 1.90
C VAL A 46 7.25 -3.43 2.13
N PHE A 47 6.21 -4.22 1.91
CA PHE A 47 6.19 -5.67 2.09
C PHE A 47 6.07 -6.35 0.73
N SER A 48 6.71 -7.51 0.57
CA SER A 48 6.33 -8.44 -0.49
C SER A 48 4.96 -9.04 -0.21
N GLU A 49 4.34 -9.66 -1.23
CA GLU A 49 3.05 -10.36 -1.08
C GLU A 49 3.11 -11.45 0.01
N ALA A 50 4.21 -12.20 0.05
CA ALA A 50 4.43 -13.26 1.03
C ALA A 50 4.55 -12.70 2.45
N GLU A 51 5.21 -11.56 2.63
CA GLU A 51 5.33 -10.91 3.95
C GLU A 51 4.00 -10.29 4.38
N ALA A 52 3.25 -9.67 3.46
CA ALA A 52 1.93 -9.11 3.75
C ALA A 52 0.95 -10.18 4.23
N GLY A 53 1.01 -11.39 3.66
CA GLY A 53 0.17 -12.53 4.07
C GLY A 53 0.52 -13.13 5.44
N LEU A 54 1.70 -12.82 5.99
CA LEU A 54 2.17 -13.29 7.30
C LEU A 54 2.04 -12.23 8.40
N PHE A 55 1.74 -10.99 8.04
CA PHE A 55 1.74 -9.86 8.96
C PHE A 55 0.38 -9.70 9.64
N ASP A 56 0.35 -9.76 10.97
CA ASP A 56 -0.84 -9.49 11.77
C ASP A 56 -1.19 -7.99 11.66
N VAL A 57 -2.37 -7.71 11.10
CA VAL A 57 -2.85 -6.35 10.90
C VAL A 57 -3.07 -5.66 12.26
N PRO A 58 -2.54 -4.44 12.48
CA PRO A 58 -2.70 -3.74 13.74
C PRO A 58 -4.17 -3.40 13.99
N ILE A 59 -4.58 -3.44 15.26
CA ILE A 59 -5.90 -2.97 15.68
C ILE A 59 -5.93 -1.44 15.51
N ALA A 60 -6.80 -0.95 14.63
CA ALA A 60 -7.03 0.47 14.39
C ALA A 60 -8.54 0.75 14.39
N ASP A 61 -8.91 2.03 14.57
CA ASP A 61 -10.32 2.47 14.59
C ASP A 61 -11.04 2.15 13.28
N ILE A 62 -10.29 2.18 12.17
CA ILE A 62 -10.72 1.72 10.86
C ILE A 62 -9.79 0.58 10.44
N GLU A 63 -10.40 -0.53 9.99
CA GLU A 63 -9.69 -1.71 9.50
C GLU A 63 -8.64 -1.31 8.44
N PRO A 64 -7.34 -1.55 8.72
CA PRO A 64 -6.28 -1.27 7.76
C PRO A 64 -6.36 -2.23 6.57
N GLN A 65 -6.02 -1.72 5.38
CA GLN A 65 -6.09 -2.44 4.12
C GLN A 65 -4.71 -2.49 3.47
N TRP A 66 -4.39 -3.62 2.87
CA TRP A 66 -3.23 -3.76 2.01
C TRP A 66 -3.46 -3.05 0.69
N LEU A 67 -2.56 -2.15 0.33
CA LEU A 67 -2.55 -1.45 -0.94
C LEU A 67 -1.29 -1.79 -1.71
N ALA A 68 -1.48 -2.01 -3.01
CA ALA A 68 -0.46 -1.92 -4.02
C ALA A 68 0.41 -0.67 -3.83
N MET A 69 1.73 -0.82 -3.76
CA MET A 69 2.63 0.33 -3.69
C MET A 69 2.50 1.13 -5.00
N PRO A 70 2.10 2.41 -4.95
CA PRO A 70 1.99 3.21 -6.15
C PRO A 70 3.36 3.30 -6.82
N VAL A 71 3.38 3.09 -8.13
CA VAL A 71 4.57 3.23 -8.97
C VAL A 71 5.24 4.56 -8.62
N PRO A 72 6.54 4.59 -8.27
CA PRO A 72 7.24 5.86 -8.11
C PRO A 72 6.99 6.68 -9.37
N LEU A 73 6.43 7.88 -9.22
CA LEU A 73 6.33 8.82 -10.32
C LEU A 73 7.75 8.96 -10.87
N ARG A 74 8.01 8.40 -12.06
CA ARG A 74 9.27 8.63 -12.78
C ARG A 74 9.44 10.14 -12.78
N ALA A 75 10.57 10.64 -12.28
CA ALA A 75 10.90 12.06 -12.25
C ALA A 75 11.15 12.59 -13.68
N GLU A 76 10.17 12.44 -14.58
CA GLU A 76 10.27 12.71 -16.00
C GLU A 76 9.06 13.49 -16.51
N GLN A 77 8.60 14.51 -15.80
CA GLN A 77 7.79 15.59 -16.41
C GLN A 77 8.10 16.92 -15.73
N ARG A 78 9.30 17.44 -15.98
CA ARG A 78 9.55 18.88 -15.93
C ARG A 78 9.77 19.33 -17.38
N PRO A 79 8.90 20.19 -17.95
CA PRO A 79 9.15 20.78 -19.26
C PRO A 79 10.40 21.67 -19.23
#